data_AF-A0A2T1DPN4-F1
#
_entry.id   AF-A0A2T1DPN4-F1
#
_cell.length_a   1.000
_cell.length_b   1.000
_cell.length_c   1.000
_cell.angle_alpha   90.00
_cell.angle_beta   90.00
_cell.angle_gamma   90.00
#
_symmetry.space_group_name_H-M   'P 1'
#
loop_
_entity.id
_entity.type
_entity.pdbx_description
1 polymer ?
#
loop_
_entity_poly.entity_id
_entity_poly.type
_entity_poly.pdbx_seq_one_letter_code
_entity_poly.pdbx_strand_id
1 'polypeptide(L)' 'MNEIGSNRKSLTYLRLLAKGIDPMTDMNRGIMKFKGADSTPAVALSGLLIIGAIVFLILWALQSAYAFS' A
#
# COMPACT_ATOMS: atom_id res chain seq x y z
N MET A 1 29.84 23.31 8.52
CA MET A 1 28.65 23.49 9.40
C MET A 1 27.46 22.63 8.93
N ASN A 2 27.65 21.34 8.59
CA ASN A 2 26.58 20.50 8.00
C ASN A 2 26.22 19.24 8.82
N GLU A 3 26.96 18.97 9.90
CA GLU A 3 26.83 17.76 10.73
C GLU A 3 25.67 17.85 11.74
N ILE A 4 25.43 19.03 12.32
CA ILE A 4 24.42 19.26 13.39
C ILE A 4 22.99 19.14 12.84
N GLY A 5 22.78 19.46 11.56
CA GLY A 5 21.48 19.34 10.90
C GLY A 5 21.06 17.91 10.61
N SER A 6 22.02 17.02 10.33
CA SER A 6 21.78 15.60 10.03
C SER A 6 21.29 14.83 11.25
N ASN A 7 21.94 15.04 12.41
CA ASN A 7 21.61 14.33 13.65
C ASN A 7 20.23 14.73 14.20
N ARG A 8 19.81 16.01 14.04
CA ARG A 8 18.47 16.46 14.44
C ARG A 8 17.35 15.84 13.61
N LYS A 9 17.56 15.60 12.31
CA LYS A 9 16.56 14.90 11.48
C LYS A 9 16.41 13.45 11.91
N SER A 10 17.52 12.74 12.17
CA SER A 10 17.51 11.38 12.72
C SER A 10 16.76 11.30 14.06
N LEU A 11 17.05 12.21 15.00
CA LEU A 11 16.35 12.30 16.28
C LEU A 11 14.85 12.63 16.13
N THR A 12 14.46 13.32 15.06
CA THR A 12 13.05 13.61 14.77
C THR A 12 12.33 12.34 14.31
N TYR A 13 12.92 11.55 13.40
CA TYR A 13 12.35 10.26 12.98
C TYR A 13 12.28 9.25 14.13
N LEU A 14 13.31 9.18 14.97
CA LEU A 14 13.30 8.33 16.17
C LEU A 14 12.21 8.75 17.17
N ARG A 15 11.95 10.06 17.29
CA ARG A 15 10.82 10.56 18.09
C ARG A 15 9.46 10.26 17.45
N LEU A 16 9.35 10.24 16.12
CA LEU A 16 8.11 9.89 15.42
C LEU A 16 7.78 8.40 15.56
N LEU A 17 8.80 7.53 15.46
CA LEU A 17 8.68 6.09 15.75
C LEU A 17 8.32 5.84 17.22
N ALA A 18 8.96 6.53 18.17
CA ALA A 18 8.63 6.43 19.58
C ALA A 18 7.23 6.97 19.93
N LYS A 19 6.66 7.85 19.10
CA LYS A 19 5.30 8.40 19.23
C LYS A 19 4.22 7.52 18.59
N GLY A 20 4.61 6.38 18.00
CA GLY A 20 3.68 5.45 17.35
C GLY A 20 3.03 6.04 16.09
N ILE A 21 3.74 6.92 15.37
CA ILE A 21 3.26 7.43 14.08
C ILE A 21 3.54 6.38 13.01
N ASP A 22 2.48 5.69 12.60
CA ASP A 22 2.52 4.75 11.48
C ASP A 22 2.71 5.52 10.17
N PRO A 23 3.62 5.09 9.27
CA PRO A 23 3.88 5.79 8.00
C PRO A 23 2.66 5.89 7.07
N MET A 24 1.59 5.14 7.34
CA MET A 24 0.30 5.17 6.62
C MET A 24 -0.79 5.96 7.35
N THR A 25 -0.41 6.84 8.28
CA THR A 25 -1.34 7.71 9.02
C THR A 25 -2.19 8.63 8.14
N ASP A 26 -1.77 8.93 6.91
CA ASP A 26 -2.49 9.87 6.03
C ASP A 26 -3.71 9.23 5.35
N MET A 27 -3.60 7.95 4.95
CA MET A 27 -4.73 7.17 4.42
C MET A 27 -5.79 6.90 5.50
N ASN A 28 -5.37 6.87 6.77
CA ASN A 28 -6.23 6.76 7.93
C ASN A 28 -6.81 8.12 8.41
N ARG A 29 -6.95 9.11 7.53
CA ARG A 29 -7.55 10.42 7.85
C ARG A 29 -8.94 10.55 7.23
N GLY A 30 -9.84 11.29 7.89
CA GLY A 30 -11.19 11.56 7.36
C GLY A 30 -12.09 10.31 7.28
N ILE A 31 -12.86 10.20 6.18
CA ILE A 31 -13.89 9.17 5.96
C ILE A 31 -13.33 7.81 5.49
N MET A 32 -12.04 7.72 5.17
CA MET A 32 -11.39 6.49 4.69
C MET A 32 -10.73 5.67 5.82
N LYS A 33 -11.20 5.84 7.06
CA LYS A 33 -10.77 5.04 8.22
C LYS A 33 -11.43 3.66 8.19
N PHE A 34 -10.95 2.77 7.33
CA PHE A 34 -11.41 1.38 7.32
C PHE A 34 -10.60 0.57 8.33
N LYS A 35 -11.23 0.26 9.46
CA LYS A 35 -10.62 -0.54 10.53
C LYS A 35 -10.23 -1.92 9.98
N GLY A 36 -8.92 -2.21 9.95
CA GLY A 36 -8.37 -3.49 9.49
C GLY A 36 -8.06 -3.57 7.99
N ALA A 37 -8.33 -2.52 7.19
CA ALA A 37 -8.00 -2.49 5.77
C ALA A 37 -6.49 -2.41 5.51
N ASP A 38 -5.75 -1.75 6.40
CA ASP A 38 -4.29 -1.66 6.33
C ASP A 38 -3.56 -2.85 6.95
N SER A 39 -4.30 -3.88 7.38
CA SER A 39 -3.66 -5.09 7.89
C SER A 39 -2.93 -5.82 6.76
N THR A 40 -1.70 -6.24 7.01
CA THR A 40 -0.89 -7.05 6.08
C THR A 40 -1.67 -8.20 5.42
N PRO A 41 -2.48 -9.00 6.16
CA PRO A 41 -3.29 -10.04 5.52
C PRO A 41 -4.40 -9.50 4.59
N ALA A 42 -5.05 -8.39 4.94
CA ALA A 42 -6.12 -7.81 4.12
C ALA A 42 -5.58 -7.25 2.79
N VAL A 43 -4.42 -6.58 2.83
CA VAL A 43 -3.76 -6.05 1.63
C VAL A 43 -3.26 -7.17 0.73
N ALA A 44 -2.70 -8.24 1.29
CA ALA A 44 -2.24 -9.38 0.51
C ALA A 44 -3.39 -10.07 -0.23
N LEU A 45 -4.52 -10.27 0.45
CA LEU A 45 -5.69 -10.93 -0.14
C LEU A 45 -6.35 -10.07 -1.23
N SER A 46 -6.50 -8.76 -0.99
CA SER A 46 -7.07 -7.84 -1.97
C SER A 46 -6.17 -7.69 -3.21
N GLY A 47 -4.86 -7.62 -3.02
CA GLY A 47 -3.89 -7.59 -4.12
C GLY A 47 -3.95 -8.84 -4.99
N LEU A 48 -4.01 -10.02 -4.38
CA LEU A 48 -4.13 -11.28 -5.13
C LEU A 48 -5.42 -11.35 -5.95
N LEU A 49 -6.54 -10.88 -5.37
CA LEU A 49 -7.83 -10.87 -6.05
C LEU A 49 -7.81 -9.94 -7.28
N ILE A 50 -7.26 -8.72 -7.14
CA ILE A 50 -7.19 -7.74 -8.23
C ILE A 50 -6.29 -8.26 -9.36
N ILE A 51 -5.10 -8.77 -9.03
CA ILE A 51 -4.17 -9.29 -10.05
C ILE A 51 -4.78 -10.52 -10.74
N GLY A 52 -5.39 -11.43 -9.99
CA GLY A 52 -6.08 -12.59 -10.55
C GLY A 52 -7.20 -12.21 -11.51
N ALA A 53 -8.01 -11.19 -11.16
CA ALA A 53 -9.07 -10.68 -12.02
C ALA A 53 -8.53 -10.09 -13.33
N ILE A 54 -7.43 -9.31 -13.25
CA ILE A 54 -6.80 -8.72 -14.43
C ILE A 54 -6.27 -9.82 -15.37
N VAL A 55 -5.52 -10.79 -14.83
CA VAL A 55 -4.97 -11.90 -15.62
C VAL A 55 -6.09 -12.70 -16.28
N PHE A 56 -7.16 -13.00 -15.53
CA PHE A 56 -8.33 -13.70 -16.06
C PHE A 56 -8.96 -12.94 -17.23
N LEU A 57 -9.19 -11.63 -17.08
CA LEU A 57 -9.77 -10.80 -18.14
C LEU A 57 -8.87 -10.73 -19.38
N ILE A 58 -7.55 -10.66 -19.20
CA ILE A 58 -6.60 -10.69 -20.32
C ILE A 58 -6.71 -12.01 -21.08
N LEU A 59 -6.64 -13.16 -20.38
CA LEU A 59 -6.73 -14.47 -21.02
C LEU A 59 -8.08 -14.66 -21.71
N TRP A 60 -9.17 -14.23 -21.07
CA TRP A 60 -10.50 -14.28 -21.64
C TRP A 60 -10.64 -13.41 -22.88
N ALA A 61 -10.06 -12.20 -22.88
CA ALA A 61 -10.06 -11.31 -24.03
C ALA A 61 -9.25 -11.89 -25.20
N LEU A 62 -8.07 -12.46 -24.94
CA LEU A 62 -7.27 -13.14 -25.96
C LEU A 62 -8.01 -14.33 -26.57
N GLN A 63 -8.62 -15.19 -25.73
CA GLN A 63 -9.40 -16.32 -26.20
C GLN A 63 -10.62 -15.86 -27.02
N SER A 64 -11.33 -14.85 -26.55
CA SER A 64 -12.52 -14.33 -27.24
C SER A 64 -12.18 -13.69 -28.59
N ALA A 65 -11.04 -13.01 -28.67
CA ALA A 65 -10.62 -12.31 -29.89
C ALA A 65 -10.00 -13.24 -30.94
N TYR A 66 -9.23 -14.26 -30.52
CA TYR A 66 -8.38 -15.04 -31.43
C TYR A 66 -8.67 -16.54 -31.46
N ALA A 67 -9.35 -17.11 -30.46
CA ALA A 67 -9.56 -18.56 -30.39
C ALA A 67 -10.96 -19.00 -30.82
N PHE A 68 -11.90 -18.07 -30.97
CA PHE A 68 -13.21 -18.29 -31.62
C PHE A 68 -13.30 -17.64 -33.01
N SER A 69 -12.16 -17.22 -33.59
CA SER A 69 -12.05 -16.77 -34.98
C SER A 69 -11.58 -17.88 -35.91
#